data_AF-A0A915Q3N8-F1
#
_entry.id   AF-A0A915Q3N8-F1
#
_cell.length_a   1.000
_cell.length_b   1.000
_cell.length_c   1.000
_cell.angle_alpha   90.00
_cell.angle_beta   90.00
_cell.angle_gamma   90.00
#
_symmetry.space_group_name_H-M   'P 1'
#
loop_
_entity.id
_entity.type
_entity.pdbx_description
1 polymer ?
#
loop_
_entity_poly.entity_id
_entity_poly.type
_entity_poly.pdbx_seq_one_letter_code
_entity_poly.pdbx_strand_id
1 'polypeptide(L)'
;MVDASYESLLDVCVSAAMTSVRNMNYDQIGALLDDEGEKKIDDIIGNISQVRTLPTEREMGLVQNKSLAEWNLSQEPKIEEAKKRLRSTYGEAVKVKEEVMKLKEKLNSLSEERSLDTSSALLQAAAQSADDESEAIADRYLCGEIEVDQFLKEFIEKKTLAHMRKIKSEKLLAILRQQQYPQFSSNFKTTPYPSKGGGGLYPQPCLWFAHLVTAYSSMIASSSMQLLKPQRFVGIPSVREVSLRAKVKKIEPWKLYEPLIISPKAYPEYPLLNLQLDSMDFVPLERFHSYAHKKACQFGFKVIDSYAIPPTKTLLIPEKLDKRKQEKKVVLSTYHRFLRLSEVPAVRLSLYLHLIQAHAPVGIRIRTKKHEQQDEDVRYIPDEILEARKAELLSLDDPKMRKLLGWE
;
A
#
# COMPACT_ATOMS: atom_id res chain seq x y z
N MET A 1 4.52 -52.48 7.85
CA MET A 1 3.30 -52.33 7.03
C MET A 1 3.63 -52.89 5.68
N VAL A 2 3.28 -54.15 5.42
CA VAL A 2 3.30 -54.67 4.04
C VAL A 2 2.13 -54.00 3.35
N ASP A 3 2.39 -53.27 2.27
CA ASP A 3 1.39 -52.44 1.60
C ASP A 3 0.17 -53.28 1.22
N ALA A 4 -1.04 -52.81 1.56
CA ALA A 4 -2.30 -53.46 1.18
C ALA A 4 -2.42 -53.69 -0.35
N SER A 5 -1.62 -52.98 -1.14
CA SER A 5 -1.42 -53.17 -2.58
C SER A 5 -0.79 -54.52 -2.94
N TYR A 6 0.16 -55.02 -2.15
CA TYR A 6 0.88 -56.26 -2.45
C TYR A 6 0.02 -57.49 -2.15
N GLU A 7 -0.69 -57.49 -1.03
CA GLU A 7 -1.67 -58.54 -0.69
C GLU A 7 -2.79 -58.61 -1.74
N SER A 8 -3.31 -57.46 -2.18
CA SER A 8 -4.30 -57.41 -3.26
C SER A 8 -3.77 -57.91 -4.61
N LEU A 9 -2.48 -57.69 -4.91
CA LEU A 9 -1.85 -58.17 -6.13
C LEU A 9 -1.62 -59.69 -6.06
N LEU A 10 -1.24 -60.20 -4.90
CA LEU A 10 -1.10 -61.64 -4.65
C LEU A 10 -2.44 -62.36 -4.84
N ASP A 11 -3.53 -61.83 -4.30
CA ASP A 11 -4.87 -62.42 -4.47
C ASP A 11 -5.30 -62.49 -5.95
N VAL A 12 -4.97 -61.46 -6.73
CA VAL A 12 -5.22 -61.42 -8.17
C VAL A 12 -4.38 -62.47 -8.92
N CYS A 13 -3.10 -62.60 -8.57
CA CYS A 13 -2.21 -63.62 -9.14
C CYS A 13 -2.65 -65.04 -8.79
N VAL A 14 -3.05 -65.28 -7.54
CA VAL A 14 -3.56 -66.58 -7.07
C VAL A 14 -4.87 -66.92 -7.78
N SER A 15 -5.79 -65.97 -7.94
CA SER A 15 -7.03 -66.16 -8.69
C SER A 15 -6.78 -66.51 -10.17
N ALA A 16 -5.82 -65.82 -10.81
CA ALA A 16 -5.41 -66.11 -12.19
C ALA A 16 -4.77 -67.50 -12.33
N ALA A 17 -3.86 -67.87 -11.42
CA ALA A 17 -3.25 -69.19 -11.37
C ALA A 17 -4.31 -70.29 -11.20
N MET A 18 -5.23 -70.12 -10.25
CA MET A 18 -6.32 -71.06 -9.98
C MET A 18 -7.29 -71.20 -11.15
N THR A 19 -7.49 -70.15 -11.96
CA THR A 19 -8.29 -70.23 -13.18
C THR A 19 -7.61 -71.09 -14.24
N SER A 20 -6.28 -71.01 -14.37
CA SER A 20 -5.50 -71.92 -15.23
C SER A 20 -5.57 -73.36 -14.74
N VAL A 21 -5.53 -73.57 -13.41
CA VAL A 21 -5.64 -74.90 -12.80
C VAL A 21 -7.02 -75.53 -12.99
N ARG A 22 -8.09 -74.73 -12.89
CA ARG A 22 -9.47 -75.20 -13.13
C ARG A 22 -9.73 -75.66 -14.56
N ASN A 23 -8.94 -75.21 -15.52
CA ASN A 23 -9.12 -75.56 -16.93
C ASN A 23 -8.32 -76.81 -17.36
N MET A 24 -7.60 -77.47 -16.44
CA MET A 24 -6.83 -78.68 -16.72
C MET A 24 -7.65 -79.97 -16.52
N ASN A 25 -7.33 -81.02 -17.28
CA ASN A 25 -7.97 -82.34 -17.15
C ASN A 25 -7.45 -83.11 -15.92
N TYR A 26 -8.20 -84.12 -15.47
CA TYR A 26 -7.90 -84.92 -14.27
C TYR A 26 -6.48 -85.51 -14.28
N ASP A 27 -6.03 -86.06 -15.42
CA ASP A 27 -4.67 -86.61 -15.56
C ASP A 27 -3.58 -85.54 -15.49
N GLN A 28 -3.87 -84.33 -15.98
CA GLN A 28 -2.96 -83.19 -15.93
C GLN A 28 -2.83 -82.62 -14.51
N ILE A 29 -3.93 -82.61 -13.74
CA ILE A 29 -3.95 -82.22 -12.34
C ILE A 29 -3.23 -83.26 -11.48
N GLY A 30 -3.41 -84.56 -11.76
CA GLY A 30 -2.65 -85.63 -11.12
C GLY A 30 -1.14 -85.45 -11.32
N ALA A 31 -0.74 -85.07 -12.54
CA ALA A 31 0.66 -84.81 -12.88
C ALA A 31 1.25 -83.52 -12.27
N LEU A 32 0.47 -82.72 -11.54
CA LEU A 32 0.95 -81.60 -10.70
C LEU A 32 1.27 -82.03 -9.27
N LEU A 33 0.80 -83.21 -8.83
CA LEU A 33 1.12 -83.79 -7.52
C LEU A 33 2.38 -84.67 -7.55
N ASP A 34 2.87 -85.03 -8.73
CA ASP A 34 4.12 -85.78 -8.92
C ASP A 34 5.35 -84.90 -8.60
N ASP A 35 6.53 -85.51 -8.41
CA ASP A 35 7.78 -84.80 -8.06
C ASP A 35 8.22 -83.75 -9.11
N GLU A 36 7.68 -83.80 -10.33
CA GLU A 36 7.88 -82.77 -11.38
C GLU A 36 6.83 -81.64 -11.35
N GLY A 37 5.90 -81.69 -10.41
CA GLY A 37 4.78 -80.76 -10.24
C GLY A 37 5.23 -79.32 -9.98
N GLU A 38 6.34 -79.13 -9.26
CA GLU A 38 6.90 -77.80 -8.97
C GLU A 38 7.23 -77.02 -10.24
N LYS A 39 7.87 -77.66 -11.23
CA LYS A 39 8.23 -77.01 -12.50
C LYS A 39 7.02 -76.61 -13.32
N LYS A 40 5.98 -77.46 -13.33
CA LYS A 40 4.71 -77.15 -14.03
C LYS A 40 3.96 -76.02 -13.35
N ILE A 41 4.02 -75.95 -12.01
CA ILE A 41 3.44 -74.83 -11.25
C ILE A 41 4.21 -73.55 -11.53
N ASP A 42 5.55 -73.58 -11.59
CA ASP A 42 6.38 -72.43 -11.98
C ASP A 42 6.09 -71.96 -13.40
N ASP A 43 5.87 -72.88 -14.35
CA ASP A 43 5.45 -72.55 -15.72
C ASP A 43 4.07 -71.87 -15.73
N ILE A 44 3.12 -72.33 -14.90
CA ILE A 44 1.82 -71.68 -14.75
C ILE A 44 2.00 -70.28 -14.17
N ILE A 45 2.83 -70.11 -13.14
CA ILE A 45 3.10 -68.81 -12.50
C ILE A 45 3.80 -67.84 -13.46
N GLY A 46 4.79 -68.32 -14.22
CA GLY A 46 5.51 -67.52 -15.21
C GLY A 46 4.64 -67.05 -16.38
N ASN A 47 3.57 -67.80 -16.68
CA ASN A 47 2.59 -67.45 -17.72
C ASN A 47 1.51 -66.46 -17.25
N ILE A 48 1.41 -66.17 -15.95
CA ILE A 48 0.48 -65.16 -15.43
C ILE A 48 0.88 -63.78 -15.96
N SER A 49 -0.08 -63.06 -16.56
CA SER A 49 0.17 -61.76 -17.19
C SER A 49 0.84 -60.75 -16.25
N GLN A 50 0.43 -60.74 -14.99
CA GLN A 50 0.93 -59.86 -13.94
C GLN A 50 2.39 -60.15 -13.61
N VAL A 51 2.81 -61.42 -13.57
CA VAL A 51 4.21 -61.80 -13.30
C VAL A 51 5.09 -61.49 -14.50
N ARG A 52 4.57 -61.71 -15.72
CA ARG A 52 5.28 -61.46 -16.98
C ARG A 52 5.55 -59.98 -17.25
N THR A 53 4.72 -59.06 -16.76
CA THR A 53 4.92 -57.61 -16.96
C THR A 53 5.93 -57.00 -15.98
N LEU A 54 6.15 -57.62 -14.81
CA LEU A 54 7.06 -57.08 -13.78
C LEU A 54 8.50 -56.79 -14.27
N PRO A 55 9.16 -57.65 -15.08
CA PRO A 55 10.49 -57.35 -15.61
C PRO A 55 10.49 -56.11 -16.51
N THR A 56 9.44 -55.93 -17.32
CA THR A 56 9.30 -54.76 -18.19
C THR A 56 9.00 -53.49 -17.40
N GLU A 57 8.15 -53.57 -16.38
CA GLU A 57 7.86 -52.46 -15.46
C GLU A 57 9.10 -52.06 -14.67
N ARG A 58 9.89 -53.03 -14.20
CA ARG A 58 11.18 -52.80 -13.55
C ARG A 58 12.15 -52.09 -14.49
N GLU A 59 12.31 -52.57 -15.72
CA GLU A 59 13.21 -51.96 -16.69
C GLU A 59 12.76 -50.53 -17.05
N MET A 60 11.45 -50.33 -17.24
CA MET A 60 10.87 -49.01 -17.45
C MET A 60 11.14 -48.07 -16.27
N GLY A 61 11.00 -48.55 -15.03
CA GLY A 61 11.32 -47.79 -13.82
C GLY A 61 12.81 -47.45 -13.71
N LEU A 62 13.70 -48.37 -14.10
CA LEU A 62 15.14 -48.11 -14.15
C LEU A 62 15.49 -47.06 -15.20
N VAL A 63 14.91 -47.14 -16.40
CA VAL A 63 15.11 -46.14 -17.45
C VAL A 63 14.60 -44.77 -17.02
N GLN A 64 13.41 -44.72 -16.40
CA GLN A 64 12.86 -43.47 -15.85
C GLN A 64 13.77 -42.87 -14.79
N ASN A 65 14.21 -43.66 -13.81
CA ASN A 65 15.09 -43.21 -12.74
C ASN A 65 16.43 -42.72 -13.32
N LYS A 66 17.01 -43.47 -14.26
CA LYS A 66 18.24 -43.07 -14.96
C LYS A 66 18.07 -41.75 -15.71
N SER A 67 16.99 -41.59 -16.48
CA SER A 67 16.72 -40.35 -17.21
C SER A 67 16.53 -39.16 -16.27
N LEU A 68 15.89 -39.38 -15.11
CA LEU A 68 15.70 -38.34 -14.09
C LEU A 68 17.03 -37.97 -13.42
N ALA A 69 17.88 -38.95 -13.15
CA ALA A 69 19.21 -38.71 -12.61
C ALA A 69 20.09 -37.93 -13.60
N GLU A 70 20.08 -38.31 -14.88
CA GLU A 70 20.80 -37.59 -15.95
C GLU A 70 20.28 -36.15 -16.11
N TRP A 71 18.95 -35.96 -16.06
CA TRP A 71 18.37 -34.62 -16.08
C TRP A 71 18.79 -33.80 -14.87
N ASN A 72 18.74 -34.35 -13.66
CA ASN A 72 19.20 -33.67 -12.44
C ASN A 72 20.67 -33.27 -12.51
N LEU A 73 21.55 -34.17 -12.97
CA LEU A 73 22.98 -33.89 -13.18
C LEU A 73 23.18 -32.78 -14.22
N SER A 74 22.36 -32.75 -15.28
CA SER A 74 22.43 -31.70 -16.31
C SER A 74 22.03 -30.30 -15.79
N GLN A 75 21.25 -30.22 -14.72
CA GLN A 75 20.84 -28.94 -14.13
C GLN A 75 21.90 -28.36 -13.18
N GLU A 76 22.71 -29.21 -12.56
CA GLU A 76 23.77 -28.80 -11.62
C GLU A 76 24.67 -27.66 -12.16
N PRO A 77 25.25 -27.72 -13.38
CA PRO A 77 26.12 -26.64 -13.87
C PRO A 77 25.38 -25.31 -14.06
N LYS A 78 24.11 -25.33 -14.48
CA LYS A 78 23.30 -24.12 -14.63
C LYS A 78 23.03 -23.45 -13.29
N ILE A 79 22.71 -24.27 -12.28
CA ILE A 79 22.48 -23.81 -10.92
C ILE A 79 23.79 -23.25 -10.33
N GLU A 80 24.92 -23.90 -10.57
CA GLU A 80 26.21 -23.45 -10.06
C GLU A 80 26.66 -22.15 -10.72
N GLU A 81 26.44 -21.99 -12.03
CA GLU A 81 26.67 -20.72 -12.71
C GLU A 81 25.77 -19.60 -12.16
N ALA A 82 24.48 -19.87 -11.96
CA ALA A 82 23.54 -18.90 -11.39
C ALA A 82 23.94 -18.48 -9.97
N LYS A 83 24.38 -19.44 -9.13
CA LYS A 83 24.93 -19.16 -7.79
C LYS A 83 26.18 -18.28 -7.87
N LYS A 84 27.10 -18.59 -8.80
CA LYS A 84 28.32 -17.79 -9.00
C LYS A 84 27.98 -16.36 -9.42
N ARG A 85 27.06 -16.18 -10.37
CA ARG A 85 26.58 -14.85 -10.79
C ARG A 85 25.96 -14.09 -9.62
N LEU A 86 25.08 -14.74 -8.85
CA LEU A 86 24.46 -14.13 -7.66
C LEU A 86 25.50 -13.70 -6.62
N ARG A 87 26.52 -14.52 -6.36
CA ARG A 87 27.60 -14.15 -5.43
C ARG A 87 28.39 -12.92 -5.92
N SER A 88 28.67 -12.84 -7.23
CA SER A 88 29.37 -11.70 -7.82
C SER A 88 28.55 -10.41 -7.67
N THR A 89 27.30 -10.42 -8.14
CA THR A 89 26.43 -9.23 -8.08
C THR A 89 26.13 -8.81 -6.65
N TYR A 90 25.99 -9.78 -5.74
CA TYR A 90 25.85 -9.49 -4.32
C TYR A 90 27.10 -8.82 -3.75
N GLY A 91 28.29 -9.30 -4.08
CA GLY A 91 29.54 -8.67 -3.68
C GLY A 91 29.68 -7.23 -4.18
N GLU A 92 29.29 -6.97 -5.43
CA GLU A 92 29.23 -5.61 -6.00
C GLU A 92 28.24 -4.72 -5.25
N ALA A 93 27.04 -5.22 -4.96
CA ALA A 93 26.03 -4.49 -4.21
C ALA A 93 26.48 -4.12 -2.78
N VAL A 94 27.24 -5.00 -2.13
CA VAL A 94 27.84 -4.71 -0.80
C VAL A 94 28.86 -3.58 -0.91
N LYS A 95 29.75 -3.62 -1.89
CA LYS A 95 30.73 -2.54 -2.11
C LYS A 95 30.05 -1.19 -2.35
N VAL A 96 29.05 -1.14 -3.23
CA VAL A 96 28.29 0.09 -3.52
C VAL A 96 27.58 0.60 -2.26
N LYS A 97 27.02 -0.31 -1.44
CA LYS A 97 26.38 0.07 -0.18
C LYS A 97 27.38 0.70 0.79
N GLU A 98 28.59 0.15 0.92
CA GLU A 98 29.65 0.73 1.76
C GLU A 98 30.05 2.14 1.27
N GLU A 99 30.16 2.33 -0.04
CA GLU A 99 30.42 3.66 -0.63
C GLU A 99 29.30 4.66 -0.32
N VAL A 100 28.04 4.25 -0.45
CA VAL A 100 26.87 5.08 -0.13
C VAL A 100 26.82 5.40 1.37
N MET A 101 27.15 4.47 2.25
CA MET A 101 27.21 4.74 3.68
C MET A 101 28.29 5.76 4.02
N LYS A 102 29.49 5.63 3.45
CA LYS A 102 30.57 6.62 3.61
C LYS A 102 30.14 8.01 3.12
N LEU A 103 29.44 8.09 1.98
CA LEU A 103 28.92 9.35 1.46
C LEU A 103 27.81 9.93 2.35
N LYS A 104 26.94 9.08 2.93
CA LYS A 104 25.90 9.50 3.86
C LYS A 104 26.48 10.05 5.16
N GLU A 105 27.51 9.42 5.70
CA GLU A 105 28.20 9.92 6.89
C GLU A 105 28.80 11.31 6.64
N LYS A 106 29.48 11.50 5.51
CA LYS A 106 29.99 12.82 5.09
C LYS A 106 28.87 13.85 4.89
N LEU A 107 27.73 13.43 4.35
CA LEU A 107 26.58 14.32 4.17
C LEU A 107 25.96 14.71 5.51
N ASN A 108 25.82 13.76 6.43
CA ASN A 108 25.29 14.00 7.76
C ASN A 108 26.19 14.96 8.54
N SER A 109 27.51 14.78 8.51
CA SER A 109 28.43 15.70 9.19
C SER A 109 28.31 17.13 8.65
N LEU A 110 28.27 17.29 7.32
CA LEU A 110 28.05 18.61 6.69
C LEU A 110 26.66 19.19 6.98
N SER A 111 25.63 18.34 7.06
CA SER A 111 24.27 18.75 7.40
C SER A 111 24.14 19.17 8.86
N GLU A 112 24.86 18.54 9.78
CA GLU A 112 24.89 18.89 11.19
C GLU A 112 25.61 20.23 11.38
N GLU A 113 26.79 20.41 10.77
CA GLU A 113 27.54 21.67 10.78
C GLU A 113 26.71 22.84 10.24
N ARG A 114 25.98 22.61 9.13
CA ARG A 114 25.14 23.63 8.47
C ARG A 114 23.67 23.57 8.84
N SER A 115 23.33 22.88 9.93
CA SER A 115 21.95 22.81 10.37
C SER A 115 21.40 24.22 10.62
N LEU A 116 20.09 24.37 10.44
CA LEU A 116 19.43 25.65 10.68
C LEU A 116 19.53 26.04 12.16
N ASP A 117 19.55 25.05 13.06
CA ASP A 117 19.74 25.24 14.50
C ASP A 117 21.16 25.76 14.82
N THR A 118 22.22 25.17 14.25
CA THR A 118 23.60 25.69 14.43
C THR A 118 23.73 27.10 13.84
N SER A 119 23.15 27.34 12.66
CA SER A 119 23.13 28.67 12.04
C SER A 119 22.38 29.71 12.89
N SER A 120 21.28 29.31 13.54
CA SER A 120 20.52 30.17 14.46
C SER A 120 21.33 30.52 15.71
N ALA A 121 21.97 29.53 16.31
CA ALA A 121 22.79 29.70 17.52
C ALA A 121 23.98 30.63 17.25
N LEU A 122 24.68 30.43 16.12
CA LEU A 122 25.77 31.31 15.68
C LEU A 122 25.28 32.74 15.43
N LEU A 123 24.11 32.91 14.81
CA LEU A 123 23.53 34.23 14.56
C LEU A 123 23.12 34.93 15.86
N GLN A 124 22.63 34.18 16.85
CA GLN A 124 22.29 34.70 18.18
C GLN A 124 23.55 35.13 18.94
N ALA A 125 24.62 34.32 18.94
CA ALA A 125 25.90 34.70 19.52
C ALA A 125 26.50 35.96 18.86
N ALA A 126 26.41 36.06 17.53
CA ALA A 126 26.84 37.25 16.78
C ALA A 126 25.93 38.47 17.00
N ALA A 127 24.67 38.28 17.42
CA ALA A 127 23.79 39.38 17.83
C ALA A 127 24.17 39.88 19.22
N GLN A 128 24.41 38.97 20.17
CA GLN A 128 24.85 39.31 21.53
C GLN A 128 26.20 40.03 21.51
N SER A 129 27.19 39.50 20.80
CA SER A 129 28.52 40.13 20.68
C SER A 129 28.44 41.55 20.09
N ALA A 130 27.53 41.81 19.15
CA ALA A 130 27.33 43.16 18.62
C ALA A 130 26.61 44.09 19.62
N ASP A 131 25.78 43.53 20.51
CA ASP A 131 25.13 44.26 21.59
C ASP A 131 26.17 44.65 22.66
N ASP A 132 27.01 43.71 23.06
CA ASP A 132 28.12 43.94 24.00
C ASP A 132 29.11 45.00 23.45
N GLU A 133 29.43 44.96 22.15
CA GLU A 133 30.25 45.98 21.48
C GLU A 133 29.58 47.38 21.51
N SER A 134 28.25 47.43 21.42
CA SER A 134 27.51 48.69 21.52
C SER A 134 27.43 49.24 22.95
N GLU A 135 27.38 48.37 23.94
CA GLU A 135 27.50 48.74 25.36
C GLU A 135 28.90 49.28 25.66
N ALA A 136 29.95 48.63 25.15
CA ALA A 136 31.31 49.12 25.24
C ALA A 136 31.51 50.50 24.57
N ILE A 137 30.79 50.80 23.48
CA ILE A 137 30.77 52.16 22.89
C ILE A 137 30.10 53.16 23.83
N ALA A 138 29.00 52.76 24.50
CA ALA A 138 28.32 53.58 25.49
C ALA A 138 29.18 53.88 26.72
N ASP A 139 29.88 52.87 27.24
CA ASP A 139 30.79 53.03 28.38
C ASP A 139 31.96 53.96 28.05
N ARG A 140 32.55 53.84 26.85
CA ARG A 140 33.60 54.76 26.37
C ARG A 140 33.14 56.21 26.29
N TYR A 141 31.89 56.45 25.88
CA TYR A 141 31.29 57.78 25.89
C TYR A 141 31.11 58.32 27.32
N LEU A 142 30.64 57.49 28.26
CA LEU A 142 30.49 57.87 29.67
C LEU A 142 31.83 58.19 30.35
N CYS A 143 32.91 57.51 29.94
CA CYS A 143 34.28 57.80 30.37
C CYS A 143 34.88 59.05 29.71
N GLY A 144 34.19 59.67 28.74
CA GLY A 144 34.66 60.86 28.02
C GLY A 144 35.73 60.58 26.96
N GLU A 145 35.89 59.32 26.53
CA GLU A 145 36.91 58.92 25.53
C GLU A 145 36.49 59.23 24.08
N ILE A 146 35.20 59.44 23.84
CA ILE A 146 34.62 59.65 22.50
C ILE A 146 33.68 60.87 22.53
N GLU A 147 33.75 61.72 21.50
CA GLU A 147 32.85 62.87 21.34
C GLU A 147 31.43 62.43 20.91
N VAL A 148 30.44 63.28 21.20
CA VAL A 148 29.01 63.00 20.99
C VAL A 148 28.69 62.56 19.56
N ASP A 149 29.26 63.24 18.56
CA ASP A 149 28.99 62.96 17.13
C ASP A 149 29.56 61.61 16.69
N GLN A 150 30.73 61.23 17.21
CA GLN A 150 31.34 59.93 16.92
C GLN A 150 30.61 58.80 17.65
N PHE A 151 30.17 59.03 18.90
CA PHE A 151 29.33 58.09 19.64
C PHE A 151 28.02 57.79 18.91
N LEU A 152 27.28 58.83 18.50
CA LEU A 152 26.00 58.67 17.78
C LEU A 152 26.15 57.81 16.53
N LYS A 153 27.22 58.02 15.76
CA LYS A 153 27.48 57.26 14.54
C LYS A 153 27.77 55.78 14.85
N GLU A 154 28.76 55.50 15.70
CA GLU A 154 29.19 54.12 16.00
C GLU A 154 28.12 53.32 16.76
N PHE A 155 27.40 53.97 17.69
CA PHE A 155 26.38 53.33 18.51
C PHE A 155 25.14 52.95 17.68
N ILE A 156 24.64 53.87 16.83
CA ILE A 156 23.48 53.58 15.97
C ILE A 156 23.84 52.46 14.98
N GLU A 157 25.02 52.51 14.38
CA GLU A 157 25.48 51.45 13.45
C GLU A 157 25.55 50.07 14.13
N LYS A 158 26.12 49.98 15.35
CA LYS A 158 26.22 48.71 16.07
C LYS A 158 24.88 48.22 16.63
N LYS A 159 24.05 49.10 17.21
CA LYS A 159 22.71 48.73 17.71
C LYS A 159 21.76 48.32 16.57
N THR A 160 21.79 49.01 15.43
CA THR A 160 20.98 48.60 14.27
C THR A 160 21.40 47.23 13.77
N LEU A 161 22.70 46.95 13.71
CA LEU A 161 23.24 45.63 13.34
C LEU A 161 22.82 44.55 14.35
N ALA A 162 22.92 44.79 15.66
CA ALA A 162 22.51 43.86 16.71
C ALA A 162 21.01 43.52 16.60
N HIS A 163 20.16 44.54 16.48
CA HIS A 163 18.71 44.36 16.29
C HIS A 163 18.38 43.62 14.98
N MET A 164 19.06 43.94 13.87
CA MET A 164 18.88 43.20 12.62
C MET A 164 19.23 41.72 12.75
N ARG A 165 20.33 41.37 13.43
CA ARG A 165 20.73 39.98 13.66
C ARG A 165 19.76 39.26 14.60
N LYS A 166 19.30 39.93 15.67
CA LYS A 166 18.30 39.41 16.60
C LYS A 166 16.97 39.10 15.90
N ILE A 167 16.42 40.03 15.12
CA ILE A 167 15.18 39.82 14.36
C ILE A 167 15.33 38.68 13.34
N LYS A 168 16.48 38.59 12.66
CA LYS A 168 16.73 37.51 11.70
C LYS A 168 16.81 36.14 12.39
N SER A 169 17.44 36.05 13.57
CA SER A 169 17.47 34.83 14.39
C SER A 169 16.07 34.43 14.87
N GLU A 170 15.30 35.37 15.42
CA GLU A 170 13.92 35.13 15.88
C GLU A 170 13.00 34.66 14.75
N LYS A 171 13.11 35.26 13.56
CA LYS A 171 12.37 34.82 12.36
C LYS A 171 12.79 33.41 11.92
N LEU A 172 14.08 33.09 11.96
CA LEU A 172 14.58 31.77 11.61
C LEU A 172 14.08 30.70 12.59
N LEU A 173 14.08 30.98 13.89
CA LEU A 173 13.49 30.12 14.92
C LEU A 173 11.98 29.94 14.75
N ALA A 174 11.25 31.00 14.38
CA ALA A 174 9.82 30.91 14.11
C ALA A 174 9.53 29.98 12.91
N ILE A 175 10.34 30.06 11.85
CA ILE A 175 10.25 29.16 10.69
C ILE A 175 10.57 27.71 11.10
N LEU A 176 11.56 27.48 11.96
CA LEU A 176 11.88 26.15 12.48
C LEU A 176 10.71 25.54 13.28
N ARG A 177 10.08 26.33 14.17
CA ARG A 177 8.89 25.90 14.91
C ARG A 177 7.72 25.58 14.00
N GLN A 178 7.52 26.35 12.93
CA GLN A 178 6.47 26.08 11.95
C GLN A 178 6.73 24.78 11.16
N GLN A 179 7.99 24.40 10.92
CA GLN A 179 8.35 23.16 10.22
C GLN A 179 8.25 21.91 11.10
N GLN A 180 8.36 22.03 12.43
CA GLN A 180 8.23 20.90 13.36
C GLN A 180 6.79 20.40 13.55
N TYR A 181 5.78 21.15 13.11
CA TYR A 181 4.42 20.63 12.99
C TYR A 181 4.26 19.90 11.64
N PRO A 182 3.98 18.58 11.62
CA PRO A 182 3.59 17.91 10.39
C PRO A 182 2.19 18.40 10.01
N GLN A 183 2.16 19.47 9.21
CA GLN A 183 0.99 19.72 8.38
C GLN A 183 0.91 18.55 7.39
N PHE A 184 -0.12 17.74 7.59
CA PHE A 184 -0.58 16.72 6.66
C PHE A 184 -0.89 17.42 5.33
N SER A 185 0.10 17.51 4.43
CA SER A 185 -0.08 18.08 3.10
C SER A 185 -0.44 16.95 2.14
N SER A 186 -1.74 16.76 1.98
CA SER A 186 -2.31 16.18 0.77
C SER A 186 -1.99 17.13 -0.40
N ASN A 187 -1.17 16.65 -1.33
CA ASN A 187 -0.93 17.31 -2.61
C ASN A 187 -2.24 17.32 -3.43
N PHE A 188 -2.96 18.45 -3.40
CA PHE A 188 -3.80 18.86 -4.52
C PHE A 188 -3.10 20.02 -5.24
N LYS A 189 -2.87 19.83 -6.54
CA LYS A 189 -2.41 20.88 -7.45
C LYS A 189 -3.57 21.83 -7.70
N THR A 190 -3.46 23.09 -7.30
CA THR A 190 -3.95 24.24 -8.09
C THR A 190 -3.16 25.50 -7.73
N THR A 191 -2.53 26.07 -8.76
CA THR A 191 -1.81 27.35 -8.79
C THR A 191 -2.75 28.57 -8.77
N PRO A 192 -2.21 29.79 -8.49
CA PRO A 192 -2.95 30.83 -7.78
C PRO A 192 -3.26 32.12 -8.57
N TYR A 193 -4.32 32.81 -8.12
CA TYR A 193 -4.60 34.27 -8.09
C TYR A 193 -4.98 35.00 -9.40
N PRO A 194 -5.68 36.18 -9.39
CA PRO A 194 -5.80 37.18 -8.31
C PRO A 194 -7.20 37.79 -8.03
N SER A 195 -7.28 38.59 -6.97
CA SER A 195 -8.40 39.50 -6.66
C SER A 195 -8.12 40.91 -7.18
N LYS A 196 -9.21 41.56 -7.62
CA LYS A 196 -9.46 42.98 -7.96
C LYS A 196 -9.19 43.49 -9.38
N GLY A 197 -10.27 44.01 -9.98
CA GLY A 197 -10.24 45.18 -10.84
C GLY A 197 -11.23 45.13 -12.01
N GLY A 198 -12.43 45.69 -11.85
CA GLY A 198 -13.35 45.98 -12.95
C GLY A 198 -13.25 47.44 -13.41
N GLY A 199 -13.32 47.64 -14.74
CA GLY A 199 -13.61 48.90 -15.45
C GLY A 199 -12.40 49.81 -15.71
N GLY A 200 -12.05 50.23 -16.94
CA GLY A 200 -12.59 50.03 -18.27
C GLY A 200 -11.81 50.92 -19.26
N LEU A 201 -11.78 50.55 -20.55
CA LEU A 201 -11.88 51.39 -21.76
C LEU A 201 -11.47 50.55 -22.99
N TYR A 202 -12.36 50.53 -23.99
CA TYR A 202 -12.23 50.00 -25.36
C TYR A 202 -11.20 50.80 -26.21
N PRO A 203 -10.95 50.50 -27.51
CA PRO A 203 -11.19 49.28 -28.33
C PRO A 203 -10.00 48.84 -29.24
N GLN A 204 -10.04 47.58 -29.73
CA GLN A 204 -9.71 47.00 -31.08
C GLN A 204 -8.50 47.52 -31.95
N PRO A 205 -8.11 46.85 -33.07
CA PRO A 205 -7.98 45.41 -33.40
C PRO A 205 -6.75 45.07 -34.30
N CYS A 206 -6.75 43.84 -34.84
CA CYS A 206 -6.07 43.34 -36.05
C CYS A 206 -4.65 42.78 -35.87
N LEU A 207 -4.39 41.48 -36.11
CA LEU A 207 -4.42 40.67 -37.35
C LEU A 207 -3.11 40.72 -38.15
N TRP A 208 -2.50 39.53 -38.26
CA TRP A 208 -1.65 38.98 -39.33
C TRP A 208 -0.11 39.07 -39.31
N PHE A 209 0.46 37.94 -39.78
CA PHE A 209 1.75 37.69 -40.44
C PHE A 209 3.01 37.71 -39.56
N ALA A 210 4.05 36.89 -39.76
CA ALA A 210 4.44 35.81 -40.67
C ALA A 210 5.73 35.22 -40.02
N HIS A 211 5.96 33.88 -40.01
CA HIS A 211 6.98 33.18 -40.83
C HIS A 211 8.32 33.95 -41.01
N LEU A 212 9.54 33.41 -40.95
CA LEU A 212 10.15 32.07 -40.97
C LEU A 212 11.69 32.31 -40.96
N VAL A 213 12.48 31.25 -40.70
CA VAL A 213 13.77 30.92 -41.37
C VAL A 213 15.12 31.39 -40.77
N THR A 214 15.82 30.37 -40.21
CA THR A 214 17.27 30.00 -40.26
C THR A 214 18.35 31.00 -39.84
N ALA A 215 19.15 30.70 -38.80
CA ALA A 215 20.36 29.84 -38.77
C ALA A 215 21.65 30.59 -39.17
N TYR A 216 22.67 30.56 -38.29
CA TYR A 216 24.06 30.19 -38.61
C TYR A 216 24.94 30.15 -37.34
N SER A 217 26.09 29.50 -37.50
CA SER A 217 26.90 28.79 -36.50
C SER A 217 27.84 29.63 -35.62
N SER A 218 28.20 29.00 -34.50
CA SER A 218 29.52 28.91 -33.84
C SER A 218 30.07 30.03 -32.91
N MET A 219 30.38 29.54 -31.70
CA MET A 219 31.56 29.77 -30.84
C MET A 219 31.89 31.21 -30.38
N ILE A 220 31.87 31.43 -29.05
CA ILE A 220 33.05 31.59 -28.18
C ILE A 220 32.59 31.64 -26.71
N ALA A 221 33.40 31.04 -25.85
CA ALA A 221 33.25 30.89 -24.41
C ALA A 221 33.04 32.20 -23.64
N SER A 222 32.22 32.16 -22.58
CA SER A 222 32.67 32.32 -21.18
C SER A 222 31.48 32.45 -20.22
N SER A 223 31.54 31.65 -19.15
CA SER A 223 31.01 31.88 -17.80
C SER A 223 29.72 32.69 -17.62
N SER A 224 28.62 31.99 -17.31
CA SER A 224 27.73 32.45 -16.25
C SER A 224 26.96 31.27 -15.66
N MET A 225 27.23 30.97 -14.39
CA MET A 225 26.56 29.92 -13.63
C MET A 225 25.10 30.31 -13.41
N GLN A 226 24.18 29.60 -14.07
CA GLN A 226 22.77 29.62 -13.68
C GLN A 226 22.54 28.59 -12.58
N LEU A 227 22.28 29.10 -11.37
CA LEU A 227 21.88 28.37 -10.18
C LEU A 227 20.65 27.49 -10.45
N LEU A 228 20.84 26.17 -10.47
CA LEU A 228 19.75 25.21 -10.30
C LEU A 228 19.24 25.28 -8.86
N LYS A 229 17.92 25.47 -8.73
CA LYS A 229 17.20 25.45 -7.44
C LYS A 229 17.40 24.09 -6.75
N PRO A 230 17.69 24.04 -5.44
CA PRO A 230 17.83 22.78 -4.71
C PRO A 230 16.47 22.13 -4.53
N GLN A 231 16.32 20.93 -5.08
CA GLN A 231 15.20 20.04 -4.83
C GLN A 231 15.39 19.44 -3.43
N ARG A 232 14.47 19.73 -2.51
CA ARG A 232 14.50 19.20 -1.13
C ARG A 232 14.42 17.66 -1.19
N PHE A 233 15.53 17.01 -0.85
CA PHE A 233 15.58 15.58 -0.58
C PHE A 233 15.00 15.36 0.82
N VAL A 234 13.75 14.89 0.89
CA VAL A 234 13.12 14.49 2.16
C VAL A 234 13.84 13.24 2.66
N GLY A 235 14.17 13.22 3.95
CA GLY A 235 15.15 12.33 4.58
C GLY A 235 15.09 10.85 4.18
N ILE A 236 16.27 10.27 4.02
CA ILE A 236 16.46 8.82 3.90
C ILE A 236 16.13 8.20 5.26
N PRO A 237 15.14 7.30 5.39
CA PRO A 237 14.91 6.60 6.64
C PRO A 237 16.16 5.80 7.03
N SER A 238 16.47 5.79 8.33
CA SER A 238 17.55 5.00 8.90
C SER A 238 17.45 3.53 8.44
N VAL A 239 18.34 3.12 7.55
CA VAL A 239 18.49 1.72 7.16
C VAL A 239 19.19 1.03 8.31
N ARG A 240 18.42 0.51 9.27
CA ARG A 240 18.92 -0.55 10.15
C ARG A 240 19.40 -1.68 9.25
N GLU A 241 20.67 -2.01 9.34
CA GLU A 241 21.24 -3.16 8.65
C GLU A 241 20.65 -4.44 9.23
N VAL A 242 19.58 -4.91 8.59
CA VAL A 242 19.05 -6.25 8.82
C VAL A 242 20.00 -7.20 8.10
N SER A 243 20.73 -8.03 8.85
CA SER A 243 21.68 -9.02 8.31
C SER A 243 20.99 -9.86 7.22
N LEU A 244 21.76 -10.33 6.22
CA LEU A 244 21.21 -11.21 5.18
C LEU A 244 20.49 -12.43 5.73
N ARG A 245 20.87 -12.90 6.92
CA ARG A 245 20.21 -14.02 7.62
C ARG A 245 18.75 -13.72 7.94
N ALA A 246 18.40 -12.44 8.13
CA ALA A 246 17.02 -11.98 8.31
C ALA A 246 16.29 -11.66 7.00
N LYS A 247 16.98 -11.65 5.84
CA LYS A 247 16.39 -11.60 4.50
C LYS A 247 16.26 -12.97 3.81
N VAL A 248 16.85 -14.03 4.38
CA VAL A 248 16.57 -15.40 3.94
C VAL A 248 15.10 -15.67 4.27
N LYS A 249 14.24 -15.67 3.24
CA LYS A 249 12.87 -16.19 3.37
C LYS A 249 13.00 -17.57 4.02
N LYS A 250 12.30 -17.82 5.13
CA LYS A 250 12.12 -19.19 5.64
C LYS A 250 11.54 -20.00 4.47
N ILE A 251 12.38 -20.78 3.81
CA ILE A 251 11.95 -21.73 2.81
C ILE A 251 11.36 -22.87 3.63
N GLU A 252 10.03 -22.97 3.64
CA GLU A 252 9.35 -24.12 4.22
C GLU A 252 9.97 -25.39 3.64
N PRO A 253 10.41 -26.36 4.47
CA PRO A 253 11.14 -27.54 4.00
C PRO A 253 10.38 -28.34 2.94
N TRP A 254 9.05 -28.23 2.91
CA TRP A 254 8.19 -28.83 1.89
C TRP A 254 8.41 -28.27 0.48
N LYS A 255 8.84 -27.01 0.36
CA LYS A 255 9.13 -26.35 -0.94
C LYS A 255 10.41 -26.84 -1.61
N LEU A 256 11.16 -27.73 -0.95
CA LEU A 256 12.42 -28.29 -1.47
C LEU A 256 12.19 -29.52 -2.35
N TYR A 257 11.09 -30.26 -2.13
CA TYR A 257 10.85 -31.56 -2.75
C TYR A 257 9.75 -31.56 -3.82
N GLU A 258 8.77 -30.65 -3.73
CA GLU A 258 7.67 -30.56 -4.70
C GLU A 258 7.58 -29.16 -5.32
N PRO A 259 7.42 -29.05 -6.66
CA PRO A 259 7.16 -27.76 -7.29
C PRO A 259 5.79 -27.24 -6.86
N LEU A 260 5.74 -25.98 -6.41
CA LEU A 260 4.48 -25.31 -6.07
C LEU A 260 3.60 -25.24 -7.32
N ILE A 261 2.49 -25.99 -7.32
CA ILE A 261 1.44 -25.86 -8.35
C ILE A 261 0.72 -24.54 -8.07
N ILE A 262 1.21 -23.46 -8.67
CA ILE A 262 0.55 -22.16 -8.64
C ILE A 262 -0.64 -22.25 -9.60
N SER A 263 -1.85 -22.31 -9.07
CA SER A 263 -3.05 -22.25 -9.92
C SER A 263 -3.06 -20.91 -10.66
N PRO A 264 -3.10 -20.88 -12.01
CA PRO A 264 -3.11 -19.64 -12.79
C PRO A 264 -4.45 -18.89 -12.71
N LYS A 265 -5.41 -19.38 -11.91
CA LYS A 265 -6.74 -18.80 -11.78
C LYS A 265 -6.65 -17.45 -11.06
N ALA A 266 -6.71 -16.37 -11.83
CA ALA A 266 -6.92 -15.02 -11.32
C ALA A 266 -8.42 -14.82 -11.08
N TYR A 267 -8.79 -14.49 -9.85
CA TYR A 267 -10.18 -14.17 -9.50
C TYR A 267 -10.39 -12.66 -9.60
N PRO A 268 -11.57 -12.19 -10.04
CA PRO A 268 -11.85 -10.77 -10.06
C PRO A 268 -11.85 -10.21 -8.62
N GLU A 269 -11.23 -9.04 -8.46
CA GLU A 269 -11.14 -8.31 -7.20
C GLU A 269 -11.97 -7.04 -7.27
N TYR A 270 -12.75 -6.78 -6.21
CA TYR A 270 -13.49 -5.54 -6.07
C TYR A 270 -12.59 -4.48 -5.42
N PRO A 271 -12.37 -3.32 -6.08
CA PRO A 271 -11.39 -2.35 -5.61
C PRO A 271 -11.81 -1.67 -4.30
N LEU A 272 -13.08 -1.25 -4.19
CA LEU A 272 -13.64 -0.60 -3.00
C LEU A 272 -15.07 -1.07 -2.77
N LEU A 273 -15.33 -1.59 -1.57
CA LEU A 273 -16.63 -2.11 -1.15
C LEU A 273 -17.01 -1.54 0.21
N ASN A 274 -18.27 -1.09 0.33
CA ASN A 274 -18.85 -0.61 1.58
C ASN A 274 -19.84 -1.66 2.11
N LEU A 275 -19.60 -2.13 3.33
CA LEU A 275 -20.53 -2.95 4.09
C LEU A 275 -21.25 -2.06 5.11
N GLN A 276 -22.55 -1.88 4.93
CA GLN A 276 -23.42 -1.11 5.80
C GLN A 276 -24.18 -2.05 6.74
N LEU A 277 -24.14 -1.72 8.04
CA LEU A 277 -24.86 -2.40 9.11
C LEU A 277 -25.81 -1.39 9.75
N ASP A 278 -27.11 -1.66 9.65
CA ASP A 278 -28.15 -0.81 10.19
C ASP A 278 -28.89 -1.54 11.32
N SER A 279 -29.17 -0.85 12.42
CA SER A 279 -29.96 -1.40 13.53
C SER A 279 -30.68 -0.30 14.29
N MET A 280 -31.82 -0.62 14.89
CA MET A 280 -32.51 0.27 15.82
C MET A 280 -31.86 0.26 17.21
N ASP A 281 -31.24 -0.85 17.59
CA ASP A 281 -30.51 -0.99 18.84
C ASP A 281 -29.00 -0.82 18.59
N PHE A 282 -28.40 0.04 19.42
CA PHE A 282 -27.00 0.42 19.34
C PHE A 282 -26.06 -0.67 19.88
N VAL A 283 -26.41 -1.32 20.99
CA VAL A 283 -25.46 -2.20 21.72
C VAL A 283 -25.13 -3.47 20.91
N PRO A 284 -26.12 -4.20 20.36
CA PRO A 284 -25.84 -5.34 19.50
C PRO A 284 -25.12 -4.93 18.21
N LEU A 285 -25.44 -3.76 17.66
CA LEU A 285 -24.83 -3.24 16.44
C LEU A 285 -23.33 -3.00 16.62
N GLU A 286 -22.91 -2.36 17.70
CA GLU A 286 -21.49 -2.05 17.94
C GLU A 286 -20.65 -3.33 18.15
N ARG A 287 -21.22 -4.30 18.88
CA ARG A 287 -20.60 -5.61 19.06
C ARG A 287 -20.48 -6.37 17.74
N PHE A 288 -21.53 -6.35 16.94
CA PHE A 288 -21.56 -7.03 15.65
C PHE A 288 -20.65 -6.34 14.62
N HIS A 289 -20.57 -5.03 14.62
CA HIS A 289 -19.63 -4.25 13.82
C HIS A 289 -18.17 -4.62 14.13
N SER A 290 -17.83 -4.68 15.43
CA SER A 290 -16.51 -5.15 15.89
C SER A 290 -16.23 -6.60 15.47
N TYR A 291 -17.25 -7.47 15.52
CA TYR A 291 -17.14 -8.86 15.05
C TYR A 291 -16.90 -8.92 13.54
N ALA A 292 -17.68 -8.18 12.75
CA ALA A 292 -17.57 -8.13 11.30
C ALA A 292 -16.19 -7.62 10.84
N HIS A 293 -15.66 -6.58 11.51
CA HIS A 293 -14.32 -6.06 11.30
C HIS A 293 -13.24 -7.13 11.57
N LYS A 294 -13.31 -7.81 12.73
CA LYS A 294 -12.37 -8.90 13.08
C LYS A 294 -12.42 -10.04 12.07
N LYS A 295 -13.62 -10.43 11.61
CA LYS A 295 -13.78 -11.46 10.60
C LYS A 295 -13.26 -11.03 9.23
N ALA A 296 -13.44 -9.77 8.83
CA ALA A 296 -12.88 -9.26 7.58
C ALA A 296 -11.34 -9.38 7.57
N CYS A 297 -10.69 -9.03 8.69
CA CYS A 297 -9.24 -9.21 8.84
C CYS A 297 -8.82 -10.69 8.78
N GLN A 298 -9.61 -11.60 9.38
CA GLN A 298 -9.33 -13.05 9.34
C GLN A 298 -9.43 -13.64 7.92
N PHE A 299 -10.33 -13.12 7.09
CA PHE A 299 -10.45 -13.51 5.67
C PHE A 299 -9.36 -12.88 4.78
N GLY A 300 -8.51 -12.02 5.35
CA GLY A 300 -7.41 -11.34 4.67
C GLY A 300 -7.85 -10.15 3.83
N PHE A 301 -9.00 -9.53 4.12
CA PHE A 301 -9.40 -8.29 3.47
C PHE A 301 -8.67 -7.10 4.09
N LYS A 302 -8.32 -6.13 3.24
CA LYS A 302 -7.72 -4.87 3.69
C LYS A 302 -8.82 -3.88 4.03
N VAL A 303 -9.05 -3.67 5.32
CA VAL A 303 -10.00 -2.68 5.84
C VAL A 303 -9.35 -1.29 5.77
N ILE A 304 -9.95 -0.34 5.06
CA ILE A 304 -9.44 1.04 4.95
C ILE A 304 -9.93 1.86 6.14
N ASP A 305 -11.25 1.89 6.33
CA ASP A 305 -11.91 2.72 7.33
C ASP A 305 -13.13 1.98 7.89
N SER A 306 -13.45 2.30 9.13
CA SER A 306 -14.52 1.71 9.93
C SER A 306 -15.18 2.84 10.70
N TYR A 307 -16.33 3.30 10.20
CA TYR A 307 -16.91 4.57 10.64
C TYR A 307 -18.41 4.48 10.91
N ALA A 308 -18.91 5.54 11.55
CA ALA A 308 -20.28 5.70 11.98
C ALA A 308 -20.89 6.95 11.33
N ILE A 309 -22.18 6.87 10.99
CA ILE A 309 -22.99 8.03 10.58
C ILE A 309 -23.98 8.34 11.72
N PRO A 310 -24.34 9.64 11.93
CA PRO A 310 -25.38 10.01 12.88
C PRO A 310 -26.68 9.23 12.65
N PRO A 311 -27.44 8.93 13.73
CA PRO A 311 -28.63 8.10 13.62
C PRO A 311 -29.77 8.82 12.90
N THR A 312 -30.43 8.10 12.00
CA THR A 312 -31.65 8.59 11.33
C THR A 312 -32.82 8.46 12.29
N LYS A 313 -33.45 9.60 12.65
CA LYS A 313 -34.63 9.63 13.52
C LYS A 313 -35.90 9.59 12.69
N THR A 314 -36.64 8.50 12.78
CA THR A 314 -37.97 8.36 12.15
C THR A 314 -39.04 8.63 13.20
N LEU A 315 -39.98 9.52 12.88
CA LEU A 315 -41.12 9.84 13.75
C LEU A 315 -42.27 8.92 13.38
N LEU A 316 -42.60 7.98 14.28
CA LEU A 316 -43.78 7.16 14.14
C LEU A 316 -44.97 7.83 14.82
N ILE A 317 -46.03 7.97 14.03
CA ILE A 317 -47.32 8.46 14.47
C ILE A 317 -48.29 7.27 14.37
N PRO A 318 -48.65 6.63 15.50
CA PRO A 318 -49.57 5.50 15.46
C PRO A 318 -50.93 5.97 14.96
N GLU A 319 -51.49 5.25 13.99
CA GLU A 319 -52.81 5.55 13.42
C GLU A 319 -53.89 5.34 14.49
N LYS A 320 -54.77 6.33 14.65
CA LYS A 320 -55.84 6.31 15.65
C LYS A 320 -57.09 5.63 15.10
N LEU A 321 -57.71 4.78 15.92
CA LEU A 321 -59.10 4.37 15.73
C LEU A 321 -60.09 5.46 16.23
N ASP A 322 -59.70 6.27 17.23
CA ASP A 322 -60.54 7.32 17.83
C ASP A 322 -59.96 8.74 17.72
N LYS A 323 -60.71 9.66 17.10
CA LYS A 323 -60.25 11.03 16.75
C LYS A 323 -59.99 11.99 17.95
N ARG A 324 -60.40 11.65 19.18
CA ARG A 324 -60.42 12.58 20.33
C ARG A 324 -59.20 12.56 21.25
N LYS A 325 -58.32 11.56 21.19
CA LYS A 325 -57.12 11.47 22.08
C LYS A 325 -55.88 12.11 21.42
N GLN A 326 -54.98 12.70 22.20
CA GLN A 326 -53.69 13.21 21.71
C GLN A 326 -52.72 12.05 21.46
N GLU A 327 -51.98 12.09 20.35
CA GLU A 327 -51.03 11.05 19.91
C GLU A 327 -49.72 11.13 20.70
N LYS A 328 -49.21 9.99 21.18
CA LYS A 328 -47.81 9.89 21.62
C LYS A 328 -46.93 9.67 20.38
N LYS A 329 -46.09 10.64 20.06
CA LYS A 329 -45.09 10.51 18.98
C LYS A 329 -43.95 9.61 19.48
N VAL A 330 -43.65 8.54 18.75
CA VAL A 330 -42.53 7.65 19.08
C VAL A 330 -41.38 7.95 18.12
N VAL A 331 -40.23 8.35 18.66
CA VAL A 331 -39.02 8.59 17.87
C VAL A 331 -38.22 7.29 17.80
N LEU A 332 -38.06 6.71 16.62
CA LEU A 332 -37.20 5.56 16.41
C LEU A 332 -35.87 6.01 15.78
N SER A 333 -34.77 5.80 16.50
CA SER A 333 -33.41 6.05 16.01
C SER A 333 -32.86 4.81 15.32
N THR A 334 -32.49 4.93 14.05
CA THR A 334 -31.71 3.92 13.33
C THR A 334 -30.24 4.30 13.34
N TYR A 335 -29.39 3.44 13.89
CA TYR A 335 -27.95 3.61 13.89
C TYR A 335 -27.33 2.92 12.68
N HIS A 336 -26.31 3.56 12.11
CA HIS A 336 -25.62 3.12 10.91
C HIS A 336 -24.13 2.92 11.20
N ARG A 337 -23.57 1.81 10.75
CA ARG A 337 -22.14 1.47 10.82
C ARG A 337 -21.65 1.02 9.46
N PHE A 338 -20.48 1.52 9.06
CA PHE A 338 -19.91 1.27 7.75
C PHE A 338 -18.51 0.69 7.89
N LEU A 339 -18.25 -0.39 7.15
CA LEU A 339 -16.96 -1.01 7.03
C LEU A 339 -16.50 -0.90 5.57
N ARG A 340 -15.43 -0.14 5.33
CA ARG A 340 -14.84 0.07 4.00
C ARG A 340 -13.71 -0.92 3.76
N LEU A 341 -13.89 -1.77 2.76
CA LEU A 341 -12.94 -2.79 2.36
C LEU A 341 -12.30 -2.42 1.01
N SER A 342 -11.00 -2.65 0.87
CA SER A 342 -10.26 -2.58 -0.39
C SER A 342 -9.76 -3.93 -0.83
N GLU A 343 -9.61 -4.09 -2.15
CA GLU A 343 -8.93 -5.23 -2.78
C GLU A 343 -9.54 -6.56 -2.31
N VAL A 344 -10.87 -6.71 -2.49
CA VAL A 344 -11.63 -7.85 -1.98
C VAL A 344 -11.79 -8.92 -3.07
N PRO A 345 -11.23 -10.14 -2.91
CA PRO A 345 -11.43 -11.23 -3.86
C PRO A 345 -12.88 -11.73 -3.87
N ALA A 346 -13.48 -11.88 -5.06
CA ALA A 346 -14.89 -12.27 -5.21
C ALA A 346 -15.24 -13.61 -4.53
N VAL A 347 -14.36 -14.60 -4.59
CA VAL A 347 -14.58 -15.93 -3.98
C VAL A 347 -14.68 -15.83 -2.46
N ARG A 348 -13.77 -15.08 -1.84
CA ARG A 348 -13.74 -14.90 -0.38
C ARG A 348 -14.89 -14.02 0.10
N LEU A 349 -15.29 -13.03 -0.69
CA LEU A 349 -16.41 -12.15 -0.37
C LEU A 349 -17.72 -12.93 -0.23
N SER A 350 -18.00 -13.86 -1.15
CA SER A 350 -19.22 -14.69 -1.08
C SER A 350 -19.31 -15.47 0.24
N LEU A 351 -18.20 -16.12 0.64
CA LEU A 351 -18.11 -16.86 1.89
C LEU A 351 -18.24 -15.94 3.11
N TYR A 352 -17.61 -14.76 3.06
CA TYR A 352 -17.70 -13.79 4.13
C TYR A 352 -19.12 -13.27 4.32
N LEU A 353 -19.82 -12.91 3.24
CA LEU A 353 -21.21 -12.45 3.31
C LEU A 353 -22.14 -13.53 3.89
N HIS A 354 -21.95 -14.78 3.47
CA HIS A 354 -22.71 -15.89 4.02
C HIS A 354 -22.45 -16.08 5.52
N LEU A 355 -21.19 -15.99 5.95
CA LEU A 355 -20.82 -16.07 7.36
C LEU A 355 -21.44 -14.93 8.18
N ILE A 356 -21.31 -13.68 7.70
CA ILE A 356 -21.86 -12.51 8.39
C ILE A 356 -23.38 -12.58 8.45
N GLN A 357 -24.04 -13.06 7.39
CA GLN A 357 -25.48 -13.29 7.40
C GLN A 357 -25.90 -14.36 8.41
N ALA A 358 -25.16 -15.47 8.52
CA ALA A 358 -25.44 -16.54 9.48
C ALA A 358 -25.25 -16.13 10.94
N HIS A 359 -24.30 -15.23 11.22
CA HIS A 359 -24.02 -14.72 12.55
C HIS A 359 -24.75 -13.40 12.90
N ALA A 360 -25.60 -12.90 12.00
CA ALA A 360 -26.32 -11.64 12.21
C ALA A 360 -27.33 -11.78 13.37
N PRO A 361 -27.21 -10.97 14.44
CA PRO A 361 -28.19 -10.98 15.52
C PRO A 361 -29.51 -10.33 15.07
N VAL A 362 -30.57 -10.58 15.84
CA VAL A 362 -31.91 -10.09 15.52
C VAL A 362 -31.94 -8.56 15.46
N GLY A 363 -32.56 -8.02 14.41
CA GLY A 363 -32.73 -6.57 14.25
C GLY A 363 -31.61 -5.85 13.50
N ILE A 364 -30.54 -6.55 13.09
CA ILE A 364 -29.48 -5.97 12.24
C ILE A 364 -29.78 -6.24 10.76
N ARG A 365 -29.73 -5.19 9.95
CA ARG A 365 -29.82 -5.25 8.49
C ARG A 365 -28.45 -5.00 7.88
N ILE A 366 -27.99 -5.95 7.07
CA ILE A 366 -26.71 -5.87 6.35
C ILE A 366 -26.99 -5.46 4.90
N ARG A 367 -26.27 -4.45 4.39
CA ARG A 367 -26.30 -4.03 2.99
C ARG A 367 -24.89 -3.94 2.46
N THR A 368 -24.66 -4.49 1.28
CA THR A 368 -23.35 -4.41 0.61
C THR A 368 -23.52 -3.57 -0.64
N LYS A 369 -22.70 -2.52 -0.77
CA LYS A 369 -22.73 -1.61 -1.92
C LYS A 369 -21.30 -1.33 -2.40
N LYS A 370 -21.16 -1.04 -3.69
CA LYS A 370 -19.93 -0.46 -4.22
C LYS A 370 -19.76 0.94 -3.63
N HIS A 371 -18.54 1.29 -3.26
CA HIS A 371 -18.24 2.60 -2.71
C HIS A 371 -18.30 3.69 -3.79
N GLU A 372 -19.07 4.75 -3.54
CA GLU A 372 -19.17 5.94 -4.39
C GLU A 372 -18.87 7.21 -3.57
N GLN A 373 -18.50 8.31 -4.25
CA GLN A 373 -18.19 9.58 -3.57
C GLN A 373 -19.39 10.11 -2.77
N GLN A 374 -20.61 9.88 -3.26
CA GLN A 374 -21.84 10.28 -2.58
C GLN A 374 -21.97 9.66 -1.17
N ASP A 375 -21.48 8.43 -0.98
CA ASP A 375 -21.49 7.77 0.34
C ASP A 375 -20.49 8.43 1.32
N GLU A 376 -19.42 9.05 0.81
CA GLU A 376 -18.51 9.86 1.62
C GLU A 376 -19.11 11.22 1.93
N ASP A 377 -19.79 11.85 0.96
CA ASP A 377 -20.37 13.19 1.11
C ASP A 377 -21.39 13.24 2.27
N VAL A 378 -22.15 12.15 2.49
CA VAL A 378 -23.11 12.02 3.62
C VAL A 378 -22.43 12.08 4.99
N ARG A 379 -21.11 11.84 5.08
CA ARG A 379 -20.34 11.98 6.33
C ARG A 379 -20.14 13.45 6.70
N TYR A 380 -20.14 14.36 5.72
CA TYR A 380 -19.86 15.77 5.90
C TYR A 380 -21.15 16.56 6.12
N ILE A 381 -21.04 17.67 6.85
CA ILE A 381 -22.15 18.59 7.04
C ILE A 381 -22.32 19.40 5.74
N PRO A 382 -23.51 19.41 5.12
CA PRO A 382 -23.76 20.21 3.93
C PRO A 382 -23.52 21.70 4.22
N ASP A 383 -22.82 22.39 3.31
CA ASP A 383 -22.62 23.83 3.41
C ASP A 383 -23.80 24.56 2.74
N GLU A 384 -24.83 24.87 3.55
CA GLU A 384 -26.07 25.49 3.09
C GLU A 384 -25.83 26.82 2.35
N ILE A 385 -24.79 27.58 2.75
CA ILE A 385 -24.46 28.86 2.11
C ILE A 385 -23.91 28.59 0.71
N LEU A 386 -23.01 27.62 0.57
CA LEU A 386 -22.46 27.24 -0.73
C LEU A 386 -23.55 26.74 -1.68
N GLU A 387 -24.46 25.89 -1.20
CA GLU A 387 -25.57 25.39 -2.01
C GLU A 387 -26.55 26.50 -2.40
N ALA A 388 -26.89 27.40 -1.48
CA ALA A 388 -27.72 28.56 -1.77
C ALA A 388 -27.10 29.46 -2.85
N ARG A 389 -25.79 29.72 -2.78
CA ARG A 389 -25.07 30.51 -3.79
C ARG A 389 -24.99 29.81 -5.14
N LYS A 390 -24.81 28.48 -5.15
CA LYS A 390 -24.86 27.69 -6.39
C LYS A 390 -26.25 27.73 -7.02
N ALA A 391 -27.31 27.60 -6.22
CA ALA A 391 -28.69 27.68 -6.70
C ALA A 391 -29.04 29.08 -7.23
N GLU A 392 -28.56 30.12 -6.55
CA GLU A 392 -28.67 31.51 -7.02
C GLU A 392 -28.01 31.68 -8.39
N LEU A 393 -26.75 31.25 -8.55
CA LEU A 393 -26.05 31.28 -9.84
C LEU A 393 -26.77 30.49 -10.93
N LEU A 394 -27.29 29.30 -10.61
CA LEU A 394 -28.04 28.47 -11.56
C LEU A 394 -29.33 29.17 -12.01
N SER A 395 -30.03 29.85 -11.09
CA SER A 395 -31.22 30.64 -11.43
C SER A 395 -30.90 31.87 -12.29
N LEU A 396 -29.69 32.43 -12.16
CA LEU A 396 -29.21 33.53 -13.00
C LEU A 396 -28.78 33.05 -14.40
N ASP A 397 -28.56 31.75 -14.59
CA ASP A 397 -28.32 31.14 -15.89
C ASP A 397 -29.60 30.89 -16.70
N ASP A 398 -30.78 30.95 -16.06
CA ASP A 398 -32.06 30.84 -16.76
C ASP A 398 -32.29 32.06 -17.69
N PRO A 399 -32.55 31.87 -18.99
CA PRO A 399 -32.69 32.96 -19.95
C PRO A 399 -33.85 33.91 -19.64
N LYS A 400 -34.89 33.41 -18.94
CA LYS A 400 -35.98 34.26 -18.45
C LYS A 400 -35.51 35.22 -17.35
N MET A 401 -34.66 34.75 -16.44
CA MET A 401 -34.11 35.56 -15.35
C MET A 401 -33.09 36.57 -15.88
N ARG A 402 -32.24 36.18 -16.85
CA ARG A 402 -31.30 37.10 -17.52
C ARG A 402 -31.98 38.27 -18.22
N LYS A 403 -33.08 38.01 -18.93
CA LYS A 403 -33.92 39.05 -19.54
C LYS A 403 -34.58 39.95 -18.51
N LEU A 404 -35.05 39.38 -17.40
CA LEU A 404 -35.68 40.14 -16.32
C LEU A 404 -34.68 41.08 -15.61
N LEU A 405 -33.41 40.67 -15.53
CA LEU A 405 -32.30 41.42 -14.96
C LEU A 405 -31.63 42.38 -15.97
N GLY A 406 -32.09 42.39 -17.23
CA GLY A 406 -31.58 43.26 -18.29
C GLY A 406 -30.16 42.92 -18.76
N TRP A 407 -29.74 41.65 -18.63
CA TRP A 407 -28.43 41.17 -19.07
C TRP A 407 -28.44 40.67 -20.52
N GLU A 408 -29.62 40.41 -21.06
CA GLU A 408 -29.98 40.14 -22.47
C GLU A 408 -31.27 40.89 -22.80
#